data_AF-A0A0P4W6C6-F1
#
_entry.id   AF-A0A0P4W6C6-F1
#
_cell.length_a   1.000
_cell.length_b   1.000
_cell.length_c   1.000
_cell.angle_alpha   90.00
_cell.angle_beta   90.00
_cell.angle_gamma   90.00
#
_symmetry.space_group_name_H-M   'P 1'
#
loop_
_entity.id
_entity.type
_entity.pdbx_description
1 polymer ?
#
loop_
_entity_poly.entity_id
_entity_poly.type
_entity_poly.pdbx_seq_one_letter_code
_entity_poly.pdbx_strand_id
1 'polypeptide(L)'
;MGNFNAYHNFWEPALPRSWRNYSGRSLLEFLVDSVSFSLITSGLSTRIDEVSGNPSTFDLCLGNGPLFHTTVTTGPYMGSDHLPVIFPSCHCHPPLLSHRPCWSFEKGDWDTFQLE
;
A
#
# COMPACT_ATOMS: atom_id res chain seq x y z
N MET A 1 -2.89 3.46 -0.65
CA MET A 1 -1.79 4.40 -0.32
C MET A 1 -2.22 5.80 -0.70
N GLY A 2 -1.89 6.80 0.11
CA GLY A 2 -2.16 8.20 -0.22
C GLY A 2 -2.13 9.08 1.02
N ASN A 3 -2.48 10.36 0.86
CA ASN A 3 -2.61 11.31 1.96
C ASN A 3 -3.95 11.11 2.69
N PHE A 4 -3.89 10.70 3.97
CA PHE A 4 -5.08 10.49 4.80
C PHE A 4 -5.46 11.71 5.65
N ASN A 5 -4.56 12.69 5.80
CA ASN A 5 -4.70 13.79 6.76
C ASN A 5 -5.15 13.32 8.17
N ALA A 6 -4.67 12.14 8.55
CA ALA A 6 -5.07 11.45 9.77
C ALA A 6 -3.93 11.56 10.79
N TYR A 7 -4.24 12.13 11.95
CA TYR A 7 -3.25 12.37 13.00
C TYR A 7 -3.41 11.31 14.08
N HIS A 8 -2.42 10.44 14.23
CA HIS A 8 -2.41 9.46 15.30
C HIS A 8 -1.00 8.99 15.68
N ASN A 9 -0.78 8.74 16.97
CA ASN A 9 0.49 8.22 17.49
C ASN A 9 0.92 6.86 16.93
N PHE A 10 0.02 6.15 16.25
CA PHE A 10 0.29 4.80 15.74
C PHE A 10 1.23 4.83 14.53
N TRP A 11 1.14 5.87 13.71
CA TRP A 11 2.08 6.13 12.60
C TRP A 11 2.98 7.33 12.87
N GLU A 12 2.67 8.18 13.85
CA GLU A 12 3.52 9.32 14.23
C GLU A 12 3.78 9.32 15.75
N PRO A 13 4.71 8.49 16.27
CA PRO A 13 4.88 8.27 17.71
C PRO A 13 5.13 9.54 18.53
N ALA A 14 5.86 10.50 17.94
CA ALA A 14 6.18 11.79 18.58
C ALA A 14 5.00 12.77 18.64
N LEU A 15 3.89 12.48 17.96
CA LEU A 15 2.72 13.37 17.92
C LEU A 15 2.12 13.56 19.33
N PRO A 16 1.83 14.79 19.78
CA PRO A 16 1.11 14.99 21.03
C PRO A 16 -0.27 14.32 21.00
N ARG A 17 -0.68 13.67 22.10
CA ARG A 17 -2.01 13.00 22.16
C ARG A 17 -3.17 13.96 21.89
N SER A 18 -3.02 15.24 22.25
CA SER A 18 -4.00 16.29 22.00
C SER A 18 -4.18 16.63 20.51
N TRP A 19 -3.24 16.23 19.65
CA TRP A 19 -3.29 16.50 18.21
C TRP A 19 -3.93 15.36 17.41
N ARG A 20 -4.34 14.27 18.07
CA ARG A 20 -5.09 13.20 17.43
C ARG A 20 -6.43 13.73 16.91
N ASN A 21 -6.72 13.49 15.63
CA ASN A 21 -7.99 13.91 15.06
C ASN A 21 -8.99 12.74 14.95
N TYR A 22 -10.19 13.02 14.46
CA TYR A 22 -11.24 12.01 14.29
C TYR A 22 -10.82 10.95 13.26
N SER A 23 -10.30 11.39 12.10
CA SER A 23 -9.83 10.50 11.03
C SER A 23 -8.76 9.51 11.52
N GLY A 24 -7.82 9.98 12.34
CA GLY A 24 -6.77 9.12 12.92
C GLY A 24 -7.31 8.06 13.88
N ARG A 25 -8.33 8.40 14.68
CA ARG A 25 -9.00 7.44 15.56
C ARG A 25 -9.79 6.41 14.77
N SER A 26 -10.63 6.85 13.83
CA SER A 26 -11.43 5.96 12.99
C SER A 26 -10.57 5.02 12.13
N LEU A 27 -9.45 5.52 11.60
CA LEU A 27 -8.52 4.69 10.86
C LEU A 27 -7.82 3.66 11.75
N LEU A 28 -7.45 4.02 12.98
CA LEU A 28 -6.90 3.04 13.92
C LEU A 28 -7.92 1.97 14.28
N GLU A 29 -9.17 2.34 14.57
CA GLU A 29 -10.26 1.38 14.84
C GLU A 29 -10.40 0.39 13.68
N PHE A 30 -10.46 0.88 12.44
CA PHE A 30 -10.46 0.03 11.25
C PHE A 30 -9.26 -0.92 11.19
N LEU A 31 -8.05 -0.44 11.48
CA LEU A 31 -6.84 -1.25 11.43
C LEU A 31 -6.79 -2.31 12.52
N VAL A 32 -7.31 -2.01 13.71
CA VAL A 32 -7.39 -2.97 14.83
C VAL A 32 -8.38 -4.09 14.52
N ASP A 33 -9.49 -3.77 13.86
CA ASP A 33 -10.52 -4.75 13.49
C ASP A 33 -10.22 -5.50 12.18
N SER A 34 -9.19 -5.08 11.43
CA SER A 34 -8.85 -5.67 10.14
C SER A 34 -7.98 -6.92 10.28
N VAL A 35 -8.45 -8.03 9.71
CA VAL A 35 -7.63 -9.24 9.47
C VAL A 35 -6.82 -9.16 8.17
N SER A 36 -7.18 -8.25 7.27
CA SER A 36 -6.66 -8.21 5.90
C SER A 36 -5.67 -7.08 5.66
N PHE A 37 -5.68 -6.04 6.49
CA PHE A 37 -4.84 -4.86 6.32
C PHE A 37 -4.01 -4.58 7.56
N SER A 38 -2.80 -4.13 7.31
CA SER A 38 -1.89 -3.62 8.32
C SER A 38 -1.23 -2.35 7.81
N LEU A 39 -0.80 -1.50 8.73
CA LEU A 39 -0.03 -0.31 8.42
C LEU A 39 1.38 -0.70 7.98
N ILE A 40 1.81 -0.23 6.81
CA ILE A 40 3.18 -0.43 6.30
C ILE A 40 4.08 0.76 6.65
N THR A 41 3.56 1.99 6.54
CA THR A 41 4.29 3.24 6.81
C THR A 41 4.07 3.68 8.26
N SER A 42 4.97 3.33 9.18
CA SER A 42 4.98 3.84 10.56
C SER A 42 6.26 4.62 10.83
N GLY A 43 6.12 5.84 11.36
CA GLY A 43 7.24 6.72 11.71
C GLY A 43 7.97 7.33 10.51
N LEU A 44 7.35 7.33 9.33
CA LEU A 44 7.96 7.81 8.09
C LEU A 44 7.55 9.28 7.83
N SER A 45 8.50 10.21 7.89
CA SER A 45 8.24 11.63 7.60
C SER A 45 7.87 11.82 6.12
N THR A 46 6.59 11.89 5.81
CA THR A 46 6.09 12.02 4.43
C THR A 46 5.69 13.45 4.06
N ARG A 47 5.64 14.36 5.03
CA ARG A 47 5.38 15.77 4.80
C ARG A 47 6.30 16.62 5.67
N ILE A 48 6.78 17.73 5.14
CA ILE A 48 7.52 18.76 5.87
C ILE A 48 6.68 20.04 5.82
N ASP A 49 6.29 20.55 6.99
CA ASP A 49 5.58 21.83 7.06
C ASP A 49 6.50 22.98 6.60
N GLU A 50 6.09 23.74 5.59
CA GLU A 50 6.94 24.77 4.97
C GLU A 50 7.30 25.92 5.94
N VAL A 51 6.46 26.16 6.94
CA VAL A 51 6.65 27.28 7.88
C VAL A 51 7.54 26.88 9.05
N SER A 52 7.25 25.74 9.67
CA SER A 52 7.93 25.28 10.88
C SER A 52 9.08 24.31 10.61
N GLY A 53 9.15 23.73 9.41
CA GLY A 53 10.10 22.69 9.05
C GLY A 53 9.82 21.35 9.74
N ASN A 54 8.72 21.23 10.49
CA ASN A 54 8.42 20.03 11.25
C ASN A 54 7.97 18.89 10.32
N PRO A 55 8.52 17.68 10.49
CA PRO A 55 8.06 16.52 9.75
C PRO A 55 6.76 15.94 10.34
N SER A 56 5.90 15.42 9.47
CA SER A 56 4.69 14.67 9.85
C SER A 56 4.49 13.46 8.95
N THR A 57 3.68 12.50 9.41
CA THR A 57 3.37 11.25 8.68
C THR A 57 1.91 11.24 8.26
N PHE A 58 1.59 11.77 7.07
CA PHE A 58 0.20 11.81 6.55
C PHE A 58 -0.05 10.88 5.37
N ASP A 59 1.00 10.54 4.63
CA ASP A 59 0.90 9.62 3.52
C ASP A 59 1.08 8.21 4.05
N LEU A 60 -0.05 7.50 4.15
CA LEU A 60 -0.08 6.17 4.71
C LEU A 60 -0.21 5.12 3.60
N CYS A 61 0.45 4.00 3.80
CA CYS A 61 0.20 2.80 3.03
C CYS A 61 -0.30 1.68 3.93
N LEU A 62 -1.41 1.11 3.51
CA LEU A 62 -2.02 -0.06 4.11
C LEU A 62 -1.87 -1.21 3.12
N GLY A 63 -1.50 -2.38 3.61
CA GLY A 63 -1.41 -3.57 2.77
C GLY A 63 -1.64 -4.84 3.56
N ASN A 64 -1.68 -5.96 2.84
CA ASN A 64 -1.95 -7.27 3.41
C ASN A 64 -0.67 -7.99 3.85
N GLY A 65 -0.83 -9.13 4.53
CA GLY A 65 0.25 -9.90 5.17
C GLY A 65 1.57 -10.04 4.41
N PRO A 66 1.59 -10.34 3.09
CA PRO A 66 2.83 -10.42 2.31
C PRO A 66 3.65 -9.12 2.28
N LEU A 67 2.99 -7.97 2.42
CA LEU A 67 3.62 -6.65 2.38
C LEU A 67 4.07 -6.15 3.75
N PHE A 68 3.72 -6.84 4.85
CA PHE A 68 4.04 -6.42 6.21
C PHE A 68 5.54 -6.25 6.46
N HIS A 69 6.37 -7.08 5.82
CA HIS A 69 7.83 -7.04 5.94
C HIS A 69 8.50 -6.07 4.97
N THR A 70 7.73 -5.32 4.17
CA THR A 70 8.28 -4.39 3.20
C THR A 70 8.82 -3.16 3.90
N THR A 71 10.12 -2.92 3.82
CA THR A 71 10.70 -1.66 4.26
C THR A 71 10.40 -0.56 3.24
N VAL A 72 9.74 0.49 3.71
CA VAL A 72 9.40 1.68 2.92
C VAL A 72 10.27 2.85 3.34
N THR A 73 10.61 3.70 2.37
CA THR A 73 11.46 4.87 2.60
C THR A 73 10.85 6.10 1.96
N THR A 74 11.29 7.29 2.37
CA THR A 74 10.95 8.52 1.68
C THR A 74 11.97 8.82 0.59
N GLY A 75 11.48 9.37 -0.51
CA GLY A 75 12.28 9.88 -1.61
C GLY A 75 12.76 11.31 -1.36
N PRO A 76 13.55 11.86 -2.30
CA PRO A 76 14.03 13.23 -2.21
C PRO A 76 12.89 14.25 -2.33
N TYR A 77 13.14 15.47 -1.86
CA TYR A 77 12.24 16.61 -2.06
C TYR A 77 12.05 16.89 -3.56
N MET A 78 10.78 17.02 -3.99
CA MET A 78 10.42 17.22 -5.40
C MET A 78 9.60 18.50 -5.64
N GLY A 79 9.74 19.51 -4.79
CA GLY A 79 9.02 20.78 -4.95
C GLY A 79 7.61 20.81 -4.35
N SER A 80 7.26 19.81 -3.53
CA SER A 80 6.02 19.75 -2.73
C SER A 80 6.40 19.62 -1.26
N ASP A 81 5.55 20.13 -0.37
CA ASP A 81 5.63 19.87 1.07
C ASP A 81 5.50 18.37 1.40
N HIS A 82 5.00 17.55 0.48
CA HIS A 82 5.01 16.09 0.58
C HIS A 82 6.27 15.48 -0.05
N LEU A 83 6.83 14.48 0.64
CA LEU A 83 7.92 13.63 0.17
C LEU A 83 7.35 12.38 -0.49
N PRO A 84 7.90 11.94 -1.65
CA PRO A 84 7.52 10.67 -2.24
C PRO A 84 7.74 9.52 -1.26
N VAL A 85 6.87 8.52 -1.27
CA VAL A 85 7.09 7.28 -0.52
C VAL A 85 7.46 6.18 -1.50
N ILE A 86 8.62 5.58 -1.28
CA ILE A 86 9.23 4.58 -2.14
C ILE A 86 8.92 3.19 -1.57
N PHE A 87 8.25 2.38 -2.40
CA PHE A 87 7.98 0.98 -2.15
C PHE A 87 8.92 0.12 -2.99
N PRO A 88 9.75 -0.75 -2.39
CA PRO A 88 10.50 -1.73 -3.15
C PRO A 88 9.55 -2.79 -3.69
N SER A 89 9.39 -2.84 -5.02
CA SER A 89 8.68 -3.92 -5.68
C SER A 89 9.67 -5.04 -6.01
N CYS A 90 9.51 -6.19 -5.38
CA CYS A 90 10.12 -7.42 -5.87
C CYS A 90 9.24 -7.93 -7.01
N HIS A 91 9.60 -7.63 -8.25
CA HIS A 91 9.03 -8.32 -9.40
C HIS A 91 9.52 -9.77 -9.36
N CYS A 92 8.77 -10.63 -8.66
CA CYS A 92 8.80 -12.05 -8.96
C CYS A 92 8.23 -12.17 -10.37
N HIS A 93 9.10 -12.27 -11.39
CA HIS A 93 8.64 -12.66 -12.71
C HIS A 93 7.83 -13.94 -12.52
N PRO A 94 6.57 -13.99 -13.01
CA PRO A 94 5.86 -15.26 -13.02
C PRO A 94 6.79 -16.27 -13.69
N PRO A 95 6.95 -17.49 -13.13
CA PRO A 95 7.78 -18.50 -13.78
C PRO A 95 7.36 -18.53 -15.24
N LEU A 96 8.33 -18.36 -16.15
CA LEU A 96 8.06 -18.43 -17.58
C LEU A 96 7.22 -19.69 -17.78
N LEU A 97 5.97 -19.54 -18.20
CA LEU A 97 5.15 -20.67 -18.55
C LEU A 97 5.95 -21.41 -19.62
N SER A 98 6.49 -22.58 -19.26
CA SER A 98 7.33 -23.42 -20.11
C SER A 98 6.69 -23.65 -21.48
N HIS A 99 5.36 -23.54 -21.54
CA HIS A 99 4.58 -23.64 -22.75
C HIS A 99 3.55 -22.52 -22.82
N ARG A 100 3.48 -21.84 -23.97
CA ARG A 100 2.32 -21.02 -24.33
C ARG A 100 1.09 -21.93 -24.38
N PRO A 101 -0.08 -21.49 -23.89
CA PRO A 101 -1.32 -22.23 -24.13
C PRO A 101 -1.47 -22.42 -25.65
N CYS A 102 -1.49 -23.67 -26.10
CA CYS A 102 -1.81 -24.02 -27.49
C CYS A 102 -3.26 -24.49 -27.51
N TRP A 103 -4.05 -23.98 -28.45
CA TRP A 103 -5.38 -24.50 -28.71
C TRP A 103 -5.24 -25.94 -29.22
N SER A 104 -5.64 -26.91 -28.39
CA SER A 104 -5.76 -28.30 -28.81
C SER A 104 -7.14 -28.47 -29.44
N PHE A 105 -7.18 -28.39 -30.78
CA PHE A 105 -8.41 -28.66 -31.54
C PHE A 105 -8.82 -30.13 -31.51
N GLU A 106 -7.93 -31.02 -31.04
CA GLU A 106 -8.16 -32.47 -30.92
C GLU A 106 -9.03 -32.87 -29.70
N LYS A 107 -9.31 -31.94 -28.78
CA LYS A 107 -10.17 -32.20 -27.60
C LYS A 107 -11.65 -31.86 -27.81
N GLY A 108 -11.99 -31.23 -28.93
CA GLY A 108 -13.39 -30.96 -29.27
C GLY A 108 -13.99 -32.19 -29.95
N ASP A 109 -15.10 -32.69 -29.42
CA ASP A 109 -15.98 -33.61 -30.15
C ASP A 109 -16.79 -32.77 -31.16
N TRP A 110 -16.13 -32.40 -32.25
CA TRP A 110 -16.70 -31.55 -33.30
C TRP A 110 -17.83 -32.25 -34.04
N ASP A 111 -17.85 -33.58 -34.03
CA ASP A 111 -18.86 -34.40 -34.67
C ASP A 111 -20.22 -34.27 -33.95
N THR A 112 -20.22 -34.09 -32.62
CA THR A 112 -21.46 -33.81 -31.88
C THR A 112 -22.04 -32.44 -32.19
N PHE A 113 -21.22 -31.47 -32.59
CA PHE A 113 -21.65 -30.09 -32.86
C PHE A 113 -22.32 -29.92 -34.23
N GLN A 114 -22.21 -30.91 -35.14
CA GLN A 114 -22.82 -30.86 -36.48
C GLN A 114 -24.21 -31.49 -36.56
N LEU A 115 -24.75 -32.00 -35.45
CA LEU A 115 -26.06 -32.67 -35.39
C LEU A 115 -27.19 -31.79 -34.80
N GLU A 116 -26.93 -30.52 -34.50
CA GLU A 116 -27.96 -29.49 -34.24
C GLU A 116 -28.23 -28.63 -35.49
#